data_AF-A0A8T6EDI8-F1
#
_entry.id   AF-A0A8T6EDI8-F1
#
_cell.length_a   1.000
_cell.length_b   1.000
_cell.length_c   1.000
_cell.angle_alpha   90.00
_cell.angle_beta   90.00
_cell.angle_gamma   90.00
#
_symmetry.space_group_name_H-M   'P 1'
#
loop_
_entity.id
_entity.type
_entity.pdbx_description
1 polymer ?
#
loop_
_entity_poly.entity_id
_entity_poly.type
_entity_poly.pdbx_seq_one_letter_code
_entity_poly.pdbx_strand_id
1 'polypeptide(L)'
;MERIMNKKKPIFGETTIGAVSLVVIVLPALLLFAGCASLSRTQCLEGDWYEIGLSDGKSGVESEQFNVYVDTCAKYDVVPDFAKYSEGRTKGLEFLTSTVSGQKF
;
A
#
# COMPACT_ATOMS: atom_id res chain seq x y z
N MET A 1 57.46 -45.06 4.53
CA MET A 1 56.05 -44.81 4.93
C MET A 1 56.11 -43.57 5.81
N GLU A 2 55.65 -42.37 5.45
CA GLU A 2 54.45 -41.94 4.71
C GLU A 2 54.73 -40.57 4.05
N ARG A 3 54.62 -40.44 2.72
CA ARG A 3 53.56 -39.70 1.99
C ARG A 3 53.20 -38.30 2.55
N ILE A 4 53.46 -37.26 1.73
CA ILE A 4 52.63 -36.07 1.38
C ILE A 4 51.57 -35.63 2.43
N MET A 5 51.40 -34.35 2.77
CA MET A 5 50.71 -33.39 1.91
C MET A 5 50.95 -31.93 2.32
N ASN A 6 51.35 -31.15 1.31
CA ASN A 6 50.96 -29.76 1.05
C ASN A 6 49.53 -29.46 1.56
N LYS A 7 49.39 -28.76 2.69
CA LYS A 7 48.10 -28.18 3.08
C LYS A 7 47.95 -26.85 2.35
N LYS A 8 47.20 -26.88 1.25
CA LYS A 8 46.49 -25.69 0.74
C LYS A 8 45.82 -24.99 1.92
N LYS A 9 46.14 -23.71 2.10
CA LYS A 9 45.39 -22.82 2.98
C LYS A 9 43.96 -22.71 2.43
N PRO A 10 42.91 -23.11 3.18
CA PRO A 10 41.55 -22.81 2.75
C PRO A 10 41.30 -21.31 2.94
N ILE A 11 41.19 -20.59 1.82
CA ILE A 11 40.63 -19.24 1.72
C ILE A 11 39.10 -19.40 1.74
N PHE A 12 38.52 -19.65 2.91
CA PHE A 12 37.06 -19.69 3.08
C PHE A 12 36.67 -19.01 4.40
N GLY A 13 37.14 -17.79 4.55
CA GLY A 13 36.58 -16.79 5.45
C GLY A 13 36.12 -15.59 4.62
N GLU A 14 35.00 -14.99 5.04
CA GLU A 14 34.66 -13.56 4.91
C GLU A 14 33.59 -13.06 3.91
N THR A 15 33.02 -13.84 2.98
CA THR A 15 32.04 -13.26 2.02
C THR A 15 30.54 -13.42 2.34
N THR A 16 30.13 -14.20 3.35
CA THR A 16 28.69 -14.42 3.63
C THR A 16 28.07 -13.43 4.62
N ILE A 17 28.84 -12.85 5.53
CA ILE A 17 28.33 -11.94 6.58
C ILE A 17 27.89 -10.59 5.99
N GLY A 18 28.57 -10.13 4.94
CA GLY A 18 28.25 -8.88 4.24
C GLY A 18 26.92 -8.94 3.48
N ALA A 19 26.62 -10.08 2.83
CA ALA A 19 25.35 -10.26 2.10
C ALA A 19 24.15 -10.34 3.06
N VAL A 20 24.31 -11.00 4.22
CA VAL A 20 23.23 -11.14 5.22
C VAL A 20 22.93 -9.79 5.89
N SER A 21 23.94 -9.00 6.24
CA SER A 21 23.74 -7.69 6.87
C SER A 21 23.09 -6.66 5.94
N LEU A 22 23.40 -6.72 4.64
CA LEU A 22 22.80 -5.83 3.65
C LEU A 22 21.32 -6.18 3.41
N VAL A 23 20.97 -7.47 3.42
CA VAL A 23 19.57 -7.95 3.28
C VAL A 23 18.70 -7.55 4.48
N VAL A 24 19.23 -7.60 5.70
CA VAL A 24 18.48 -7.28 6.94
C VAL A 24 18.08 -5.79 7.01
N ILE A 25 18.85 -4.89 6.37
CA ILE A 25 18.56 -3.45 6.35
C ILE A 25 17.62 -3.07 5.19
N VAL A 26 17.74 -3.76 4.04
CA VAL A 26 16.95 -3.44 2.84
C VAL A 26 15.51 -3.97 2.92
N LEU A 27 15.28 -5.11 3.57
CA LEU A 27 13.95 -5.72 3.67
C LEU A 27 12.88 -4.86 4.38
N PRO A 28 13.14 -4.22 5.53
CA PRO A 28 12.13 -3.39 6.21
C PRO A 28 11.84 -2.06 5.49
N ALA A 29 12.76 -1.56 4.66
CA ALA A 29 12.56 -0.30 3.93
C ALA A 29 11.48 -0.37 2.85
N LEU A 30 11.23 -1.56 2.28
CA LEU A 30 10.19 -1.75 1.24
C LEU A 30 8.76 -1.79 1.81
N LEU A 31 8.59 -2.06 3.12
CA LEU A 31 7.27 -2.16 3.76
C LEU A 31 6.67 -0.78 4.13
N LEU A 32 7.47 0.29 4.04
CA LEU A 32 7.05 1.65 4.41
C LEU A 32 6.32 2.41 3.29
N PHE A 33 6.20 1.82 2.10
CA PHE A 33 5.43 2.39 0.97
C PHE A 33 4.01 1.80 0.85
N ALA A 34 3.41 1.35 1.96
CA ALA A 34 1.95 1.20 2.02
C ALA A 34 1.34 2.62 2.00
N GLY A 35 1.02 3.08 0.79
CA GLY A 35 0.85 4.48 0.43
C GLY A 35 -0.26 5.24 1.17
N CYS A 36 -0.03 6.54 1.33
CA CYS A 36 -1.08 7.51 1.61
C CYS A 36 -2.00 7.55 0.38
N ALA A 37 -3.24 7.07 0.51
CA ALA A 37 -4.19 6.94 -0.61
C ALA A 37 -4.66 8.31 -1.11
N SER A 38 -3.83 8.96 -1.92
CA SER A 38 -4.15 10.18 -2.65
C SER A 38 -4.39 9.84 -4.12
N LEU A 39 -5.44 10.42 -4.71
CA LEU A 39 -5.83 10.15 -6.09
C LEU A 39 -4.83 10.76 -7.08
N SER A 40 -4.57 10.03 -8.17
CA SER A 40 -3.79 10.55 -9.30
C SER A 40 -4.61 11.51 -10.17
N ARG A 41 -3.94 12.32 -11.01
CA ARG A 41 -4.61 13.20 -11.98
C ARG A 41 -5.60 12.44 -12.87
N THR A 42 -5.19 11.26 -13.36
CA THR A 42 -6.03 10.39 -14.19
C THR A 42 -7.27 9.91 -13.44
N GLN A 43 -7.12 9.55 -12.16
CA GLN A 43 -8.26 9.14 -11.34
C GLN A 43 -9.24 10.29 -11.07
N CYS A 44 -8.77 11.53 -10.97
CA CYS A 44 -9.68 12.68 -10.91
C CYS A 44 -10.47 12.84 -12.22
N LEU A 45 -9.80 12.78 -13.37
CA LEU A 45 -10.40 13.07 -14.68
C LEU A 45 -11.31 11.96 -15.21
N GLU A 46 -10.91 10.71 -15.01
CA GLU A 46 -11.52 9.55 -15.66
C GLU A 46 -11.98 8.49 -14.66
N GLY A 47 -11.79 8.74 -13.35
CA GLY A 47 -12.18 7.80 -12.32
C GLY A 47 -13.70 7.69 -12.19
N ASP A 48 -14.16 6.46 -12.00
CA ASP A 48 -15.54 6.19 -11.62
C ASP A 48 -15.71 6.45 -10.12
N TRP A 49 -16.35 7.56 -9.78
CA TRP A 49 -16.58 7.97 -8.40
C TRP A 49 -17.40 6.95 -7.60
N TYR A 50 -18.29 6.20 -8.24
CA TYR A 50 -19.02 5.12 -7.57
C TYR A 50 -18.09 4.00 -7.15
N GLU A 51 -17.20 3.54 -8.04
CA GLU A 51 -16.24 2.46 -7.72
C GLU A 51 -15.21 2.90 -6.67
N ILE A 52 -14.75 4.16 -6.72
CA ILE A 52 -13.89 4.76 -5.69
C ILE A 52 -14.61 4.73 -4.34
N GLY A 53 -15.86 5.22 -4.30
CA GLY A 53 -16.69 5.17 -3.10
C GLY A 53 -16.89 3.74 -2.59
N LEU A 54 -17.20 2.79 -3.48
CA LEU A 54 -17.39 1.39 -3.14
C LEU A 54 -16.14 0.77 -2.49
N SER A 55 -14.95 1.07 -3.04
CA SER A 55 -13.69 0.64 -2.47
C SER A 55 -13.45 1.25 -1.08
N ASP A 56 -13.62 2.56 -0.94
CA ASP A 56 -13.48 3.28 0.32
C ASP A 56 -14.43 2.75 1.40
N GLY A 57 -15.69 2.50 1.03
CA GLY A 57 -16.68 1.92 1.93
C GLY A 57 -16.30 0.50 2.36
N LYS A 58 -15.75 -0.32 1.45
CA LYS A 58 -15.22 -1.66 1.79
C LYS A 58 -13.98 -1.61 2.69
N SER A 59 -13.25 -0.50 2.67
CA SER A 59 -12.07 -0.26 3.49
C SER A 59 -12.36 0.49 4.79
N GLY A 60 -13.59 1.00 4.98
CA GLY A 60 -14.01 1.70 6.20
C GLY A 60 -13.47 3.11 6.27
N VAL A 61 -13.17 3.69 5.11
CA VAL A 61 -12.70 5.05 4.97
C VAL A 61 -13.83 6.00 5.34
N GLU A 62 -13.54 7.02 6.14
CA GLU A 62 -14.51 8.01 6.60
C GLU A 62 -15.04 8.90 5.48
N SER A 63 -16.24 9.46 5.64
CA SER A 63 -16.86 10.34 4.64
C SER A 63 -16.04 11.60 4.35
N GLU A 64 -15.29 12.06 5.35
CA GLU A 64 -14.39 13.21 5.29
C GLU A 64 -13.28 13.02 4.26
N GLN A 65 -12.95 11.78 3.89
CA GLN A 65 -11.97 11.50 2.84
C GLN A 65 -12.37 12.13 1.50
N PHE A 66 -13.68 12.27 1.23
CA PHE A 66 -14.13 12.95 0.03
C PHE A 66 -13.60 14.39 -0.08
N ASN A 67 -13.47 15.10 1.05
CA ASN A 67 -12.90 16.46 1.04
C ASN A 67 -11.43 16.45 0.60
N VAL A 68 -10.68 15.40 0.96
CA VAL A 68 -9.29 15.22 0.48
C VAL A 68 -9.27 15.03 -1.03
N TYR A 69 -10.25 14.33 -1.60
CA TYR A 69 -10.38 14.18 -3.06
C TYR A 69 -10.77 15.48 -3.74
N VAL A 70 -11.68 16.27 -3.15
CA VAL A 70 -12.03 17.61 -3.63
C VAL A 70 -10.77 18.48 -3.69
N ASP A 71 -10.01 18.56 -2.61
CA ASP A 71 -8.79 19.38 -2.54
C ASP A 71 -7.70 18.88 -3.52
N THR A 72 -7.59 17.57 -3.70
CA THR A 72 -6.59 16.98 -4.60
C THR A 72 -6.97 17.20 -6.06
N CYS A 73 -8.23 16.98 -6.42
CA CYS A 73 -8.71 17.12 -7.79
C CYS A 73 -8.90 18.58 -8.21
N ALA A 74 -9.10 19.50 -7.27
CA ALA A 74 -9.10 20.94 -7.51
C ALA A 74 -7.76 21.44 -8.09
N LYS A 75 -6.62 20.78 -7.77
CA LYS A 75 -5.31 21.09 -8.38
C LYS A 75 -5.27 20.85 -9.89
N TYR A 76 -6.25 20.13 -10.42
CA TYR A 76 -6.41 19.82 -11.83
C TYR A 76 -7.69 20.39 -12.43
N ASP A 77 -8.35 21.31 -11.70
CA ASP A 77 -9.63 21.93 -12.08
C ASP A 77 -10.76 20.90 -12.28
N VAL A 78 -10.71 19.78 -11.56
CA VAL A 78 -11.72 18.74 -11.60
C VAL A 78 -12.56 18.76 -10.33
N VAL A 79 -13.89 18.66 -10.49
CA VAL A 79 -14.84 18.53 -9.39
C VAL A 79 -15.32 17.08 -9.30
N PRO A 80 -15.00 16.36 -8.21
CA PRO A 80 -15.51 15.01 -7.96
C PRO A 80 -17.05 14.94 -7.85
N ASP A 81 -17.65 13.82 -8.28
CA ASP A 81 -19.08 13.58 -8.11
C ASP A 81 -19.37 12.99 -6.73
N PHE A 82 -19.87 13.83 -5.82
CA PHE A 82 -20.21 13.42 -4.45
C PHE A 82 -21.36 12.41 -4.41
N ALA A 83 -22.37 12.54 -5.27
CA ALA A 83 -23.54 11.68 -5.23
C ALA A 83 -23.14 10.24 -5.59
N LYS A 84 -22.33 10.09 -6.65
CA LYS A 84 -21.78 8.79 -7.06
C LYS A 84 -20.86 8.20 -6.00
N TYR A 85 -19.95 9.00 -5.46
CA TYR A 85 -19.06 8.58 -4.39
C TYR A 85 -19.83 8.10 -3.15
N SER A 86 -20.80 8.89 -2.69
CA SER A 86 -21.58 8.56 -1.50
C SER A 86 -22.41 7.30 -1.70
N GLU A 87 -23.02 7.12 -2.88
CA GLU A 87 -23.78 5.91 -3.22
C GLU A 87 -22.88 4.67 -3.14
N GLY A 88 -21.72 4.72 -3.78
CA GLY A 88 -20.72 3.66 -3.74
C GLY A 88 -20.24 3.37 -2.33
N ARG A 89 -19.90 4.41 -1.54
CA ARG A 89 -19.41 4.26 -0.16
C ARG A 89 -20.42 3.59 0.74
N THR A 90 -21.68 4.01 0.69
CA THR A 90 -22.75 3.34 1.44
C THR A 90 -22.84 1.86 1.06
N LYS A 91 -22.74 1.52 -0.23
CA LYS A 91 -22.69 0.12 -0.67
C LYS A 91 -21.45 -0.63 -0.22
N GLY A 92 -20.30 0.01 -0.17
CA GLY A 92 -19.07 -0.60 0.33
C GLY A 92 -19.15 -0.96 1.81
N LEU A 93 -19.74 -0.05 2.61
CA LEU A 93 -19.92 -0.25 4.05
C LEU A 93 -20.81 -1.44 4.39
N GLU A 94 -21.81 -1.75 3.55
CA GLU A 94 -22.63 -2.96 3.71
C GLU A 94 -21.74 -4.23 3.76
N PHE A 95 -20.69 -4.31 2.93
CA PHE A 95 -19.75 -5.43 2.95
C PHE A 95 -18.90 -5.47 4.22
N LEU A 96 -18.47 -4.31 4.74
CA LEU A 96 -17.74 -4.27 6.00
C LEU A 96 -18.57 -4.79 7.17
N THR A 97 -19.86 -4.49 7.23
CA THR A 97 -20.70 -5.02 8.31
C THR A 97 -20.86 -6.53 8.26
N SER A 98 -20.76 -7.14 7.07
CA SER A 98 -20.87 -8.60 6.90
C SER A 98 -19.63 -9.37 7.37
N THR A 99 -18.46 -8.72 7.36
CA THR A 99 -17.17 -9.31 7.80
C THR A 99 -16.67 -8.76 9.13
N VAL A 100 -17.25 -7.67 9.64
CA VAL A 100 -16.77 -6.96 10.83
C VAL A 100 -17.95 -6.60 11.76
N SER A 101 -18.45 -7.59 12.51
CA SER A 101 -19.44 -7.42 13.60
C SER A 101 -18.91 -6.60 14.81
N GLY A 102 -17.93 -5.69 14.66
CA GLY A 102 -17.17 -5.19 15.80
C GLY A 102 -16.59 -3.79 15.78
N GLN A 103 -16.67 -3.01 14.70
CA GLN A 103 -16.09 -1.66 14.69
C GLN A 103 -17.18 -0.61 14.45
N LYS A 104 -17.76 -0.16 15.56
CA LYS A 104 -18.60 1.05 15.59
C LYS A 104 -17.70 2.25 15.27
N PHE A 105 -18.11 3.01 14.27
CA PHE A 105 -17.75 4.41 14.09
C PHE A 105 -18.86 5.25 14.73
#